data_AF-A0A430QRI0-F1
#
_entry.id   AF-A0A430QRI0-F1
#
_cell.length_a   1.000
_cell.length_b   1.000
_cell.length_c   1.000
_cell.angle_alpha   90.00
_cell.angle_beta   90.00
_cell.angle_gamma   90.00
#
_symmetry.space_group_name_H-M   'P 1'
#
loop_
_entity.id
_entity.type
_entity.pdbx_description
1 polymer ?
#
loop_
_entity_poly.entity_id
_entity_poly.type
_entity_poly.pdbx_seq_one_letter_code
_entity_poly.pdbx_strand_id
1 'polypeptide(L)'
;MPSIGLELIYPPNCKPINDDLSKEELRRRLTELCNALDNVIEEEGKSTETSLDGERLSLSQDHTKYKGLFLLLGSPEFLKNADRDIQLRVGVCICKLLKIFCPCNPLSGLSEEKVLTKVLSTS
;
A
#
# COMPACT_ATOMS: atom_id res chain seq x y z
N MET A 1 5.20 -13.82 18.31
CA MET A 1 4.48 -13.13 17.23
C MET A 1 4.85 -11.67 17.34
N PRO A 2 5.54 -11.05 16.36
CA PRO A 2 5.89 -9.65 16.50
C PRO A 2 4.63 -8.86 16.18
N SER A 3 3.98 -8.36 17.23
CA SER A 3 2.92 -7.36 17.12
C SER A 3 3.58 -6.05 16.71
N ILE A 4 3.85 -5.90 15.40
CA ILE A 4 4.15 -4.58 14.85
C ILE A 4 2.93 -3.71 15.20
N GLY A 5 3.13 -2.69 16.04
CA GLY A 5 2.08 -1.78 16.51
C GLY A 5 1.58 -0.82 15.44
N LEU A 6 1.35 -1.30 14.23
CA LEU A 6 0.76 -0.55 13.13
C LEU A 6 -0.68 -1.01 12.94
N GLU A 7 -1.60 -0.06 13.00
CA GLU A 7 -3.02 -0.30 12.77
C GLU A 7 -3.25 -0.67 11.29
N LEU A 8 -4.00 -1.75 11.06
CA LEU A 8 -4.35 -2.20 9.72
C LEU A 8 -5.59 -1.44 9.23
N ILE A 9 -5.35 -0.32 8.54
CA ILE A 9 -6.42 0.53 8.01
C ILE A 9 -6.62 0.26 6.51
N TYR A 10 -7.87 0.10 6.12
CA TYR A 10 -8.27 -0.07 4.71
C TYR A 10 -8.88 1.22 4.16
N PRO A 11 -8.69 1.52 2.86
CA PRO A 11 -9.41 2.60 2.17
C PRO A 11 -10.94 2.36 2.22
N PRO A 12 -11.76 3.42 2.02
CA PRO A 12 -13.21 3.30 2.08
C PRO A 12 -13.74 2.23 1.10
N ASN A 13 -14.78 1.51 1.54
CA ASN A 13 -15.43 0.43 0.79
C ASN A 13 -14.55 -0.81 0.48
N CYS A 14 -13.34 -0.91 1.04
CA CYS A 14 -12.51 -2.10 0.90
C CYS A 14 -12.77 -3.10 2.02
N LYS A 15 -12.87 -4.39 1.65
CA LYS A 15 -12.96 -5.48 2.62
C LYS A 15 -11.56 -5.94 3.06
N PRO A 16 -11.43 -6.50 4.28
CA PRO A 16 -10.17 -7.05 4.76
C PRO A 16 -9.62 -8.13 3.82
N ILE A 17 -8.30 -8.19 3.65
CA ILE A 17 -7.63 -9.19 2.85
C ILE A 17 -6.87 -10.13 3.79
N ASN A 18 -7.14 -11.43 3.65
CA ASN A 18 -6.53 -12.50 4.46
C ASN A 18 -6.04 -13.62 3.53
N ASP A 19 -5.14 -14.47 4.01
CA ASP A 19 -4.58 -15.64 3.33
C ASP A 19 -5.60 -16.80 3.17
N ASP A 20 -6.60 -16.88 4.05
CA ASP A 20 -7.69 -17.88 3.99
C ASP A 20 -8.70 -17.66 2.85
N LEU A 21 -8.59 -16.58 2.08
CA LEU A 21 -9.54 -16.25 1.01
C LEU A 21 -9.34 -17.13 -0.22
N SER A 22 -10.45 -17.48 -0.89
CA SER A 22 -10.37 -18.13 -2.20
C SER A 22 -9.67 -17.20 -3.21
N LYS A 23 -8.96 -17.78 -4.19
CA LYS A 23 -8.24 -17.01 -5.22
C LYS A 23 -9.12 -16.01 -5.96
N GLU A 24 -10.39 -16.34 -6.17
CA GLU A 24 -11.34 -15.47 -6.87
C GLU A 24 -11.76 -14.28 -6.00
N GLU A 25 -12.06 -14.53 -4.71
CA GLU A 25 -12.41 -13.48 -3.76
C GLU A 25 -11.19 -12.58 -3.47
N LEU A 26 -9.99 -13.16 -3.35
CA LEU A 26 -8.76 -12.40 -3.17
C LEU A 26 -8.50 -11.47 -4.36
N ARG A 27 -8.66 -11.95 -5.60
CA ARG A 27 -8.54 -11.11 -6.81
C ARG A 27 -9.56 -9.98 -6.83
N ARG A 28 -10.82 -10.28 -6.45
CA ARG A 28 -11.87 -9.27 -6.38
C ARG A 28 -11.52 -8.19 -5.36
N ARG A 29 -11.13 -8.57 -4.14
CA ARG A 29 -10.75 -7.61 -3.09
C ARG A 29 -9.50 -6.81 -3.43
N LEU A 30 -8.49 -7.41 -4.06
CA LEU A 30 -7.31 -6.68 -4.54
C LEU A 30 -7.68 -5.67 -5.62
N THR A 31 -8.64 -5.99 -6.48
CA THR A 31 -9.12 -5.07 -7.52
C THR A 31 -9.90 -3.91 -6.91
N GLU A 32 -10.81 -4.19 -5.98
CA GLU A 32 -11.53 -3.18 -5.20
C GLU A 32 -10.54 -2.27 -4.44
N LEU A 33 -9.51 -2.85 -3.83
CA LEU A 33 -8.47 -2.11 -3.14
C LEU A 33 -7.67 -1.20 -4.06
N CYS A 34 -7.20 -1.73 -5.20
CA CYS A 34 -6.43 -0.94 -6.15
C CYS A 34 -7.24 0.24 -6.71
N ASN A 35 -8.55 0.07 -6.96
CA ASN A 35 -9.43 1.17 -7.38
C ASN A 35 -9.64 2.20 -6.25
N ALA A 36 -9.81 1.75 -5.00
CA ALA A 36 -9.96 2.67 -3.88
C ALA A 36 -8.67 3.48 -3.63
N LEU A 37 -7.50 2.86 -3.81
CA LEU A 37 -6.22 3.57 -3.74
C LEU A 37 -6.06 4.62 -4.84
N ASP A 38 -6.60 4.39 -6.04
CA ASP A 38 -6.61 5.41 -7.10
C ASP A 38 -7.46 6.62 -6.71
N ASN A 39 -8.66 6.38 -6.15
CA ASN A 39 -9.50 7.49 -5.67
C ASN A 39 -8.77 8.32 -4.61
N VAL A 40 -8.06 7.67 -3.67
CA VAL A 40 -7.23 8.37 -2.68
C VAL A 40 -6.14 9.21 -3.35
N ILE A 41 -5.43 8.66 -4.34
CA ILE A 41 -4.39 9.39 -5.07
C ILE A 41 -4.97 10.60 -5.83
N GLU A 42 -6.15 10.44 -6.44
CA GLU A 42 -6.82 11.52 -7.18
C GLU A 42 -7.34 12.63 -6.26
N GLU A 43 -7.89 12.29 -5.09
CA GLU A 43 -8.33 13.26 -4.08
C GLU A 43 -7.15 14.08 -3.53
N GLU A 44 -6.01 13.43 -3.30
CA GLU A 44 -4.77 14.09 -2.88
C GLU A 44 -4.18 14.97 -3.99
N GLY A 45 -4.20 14.48 -5.24
CA GLY A 45 -3.76 15.26 -6.41
C GLY A 45 -4.52 16.58 -6.57
N LYS A 46 -5.84 16.56 -6.37
CA LYS A 46 -6.72 17.74 -6.43
C LYS A 46 -6.47 18.77 -5.34
N SER A 47 -5.95 18.33 -4.19
CA SER A 47 -5.60 19.22 -3.08
C SER A 47 -4.26 19.92 -3.30
N THR A 48 -3.44 19.42 -4.24
CA THR A 48 -2.07 19.91 -4.49
C THR A 48 -2.01 20.93 -5.65
N GLU A 49 -3.07 21.07 -6.45
CA GLU A 49 -3.09 21.91 -7.66
C GLU A 49 -3.47 23.40 -7.42
N THR A 50 -3.67 23.84 -6.17
CA THR A 50 -4.12 25.22 -5.87
C THR A 50 -3.08 26.13 -5.14
N SER A 51 -1.83 25.70 -4.96
CA SER A 51 -0.82 26.55 -4.31
C SER A 51 0.32 26.90 -5.27
N LEU A 52 0.38 28.19 -5.66
CA LEU A 52 1.39 28.76 -6.57
C LEU A 52 2.80 28.90 -5.96
N ASP A 53 2.97 28.58 -4.68
CA ASP A 53 4.25 28.72 -3.98
C ASP A 53 4.83 27.34 -3.68
N GLY A 54 6.00 27.07 -4.26
CA GLY A 54 6.71 25.79 -4.29
C GLY A 54 7.24 25.28 -2.94
N GLU A 55 6.52 25.47 -1.84
CA GLU A 55 6.76 24.75 -0.60
C GLU A 55 6.04 23.41 -0.65
N ARG A 56 6.74 22.39 -1.18
CA ARG A 56 6.36 20.96 -1.12
C ARG A 56 6.43 20.39 0.31
N LEU A 57 6.18 21.22 1.32
CA LEU A 57 6.43 20.90 2.72
C LEU A 57 5.10 20.94 3.46
N SER A 58 4.73 19.80 4.04
CA SER A 58 3.52 19.56 4.85
C SER A 58 2.26 19.12 4.09
N LEU A 59 2.35 18.05 3.29
CA LEU A 59 1.19 17.18 3.03
C LEU A 59 1.30 15.89 3.86
N SER A 60 0.56 15.95 4.96
CA SER A 60 -0.02 14.86 5.75
C SER A 60 0.91 13.94 6.58
N GLN A 61 0.77 14.09 7.89
CA GLN A 61 1.11 13.09 8.90
C GLN A 61 0.16 11.86 8.81
N ASP A 62 -1.00 12.01 8.14
CA ASP A 62 -2.09 11.04 8.08
C ASP A 62 -1.93 9.93 7.04
N HIS A 63 -1.13 10.11 5.98
CA HIS A 63 -0.99 9.08 4.95
C HIS A 63 -0.23 7.85 5.43
N THR A 64 0.51 7.95 6.53
CA THR A 64 1.15 6.81 7.18
C THR A 64 0.18 5.81 7.79
N LYS A 65 -1.12 6.11 7.83
CA LYS A 65 -2.18 5.21 8.30
C LYS A 65 -2.28 3.89 7.52
N TYR A 66 -1.87 3.88 6.25
CA TYR A 66 -1.87 2.66 5.42
C TYR A 66 -0.59 1.82 5.56
N LYS A 67 0.33 2.15 6.49
CA LYS A 67 1.56 1.37 6.69
C LYS A 67 1.28 -0.09 7.05
N GLY A 68 0.26 -0.36 7.87
CA GLY A 68 -0.14 -1.73 8.21
C GLY A 68 -0.57 -2.53 6.96
N LEU A 69 -1.32 -1.89 6.06
CA LEU A 69 -1.77 -2.49 4.81
C LEU A 69 -0.60 -2.74 3.84
N PHE A 70 0.34 -1.79 3.76
CA PHE A 70 1.55 -1.94 2.96
C PHE A 70 2.39 -3.13 3.43
N LEU A 71 2.55 -3.31 4.74
CA LEU A 71 3.26 -4.45 5.30
C LEU A 71 2.53 -5.77 5.04
N LEU A 72 1.20 -5.80 5.20
CA LEU A 72 0.39 -6.98 4.90
C LEU A 72 0.58 -7.43 3.44
N LEU A 73 0.46 -6.52 2.48
CA LEU A 73 0.67 -6.83 1.06
C LEU A 73 2.12 -7.21 0.75
N GLY A 74 3.06 -6.69 1.53
CA GLY A 74 4.48 -7.01 1.49
C GLY A 74 4.84 -8.40 2.04
N SER A 75 3.91 -9.06 2.75
CA SER A 75 4.12 -10.39 3.30
C SER A 75 4.34 -11.44 2.19
N PRO A 76 5.19 -12.45 2.44
CA PRO A 76 5.54 -13.45 1.43
C PRO A 76 4.34 -14.24 0.90
N GLU A 77 3.27 -14.38 1.69
CA GLU A 77 2.01 -15.05 1.31
C GLU A 77 1.33 -14.37 0.10
N PHE A 78 1.41 -13.05 0.02
CA PHE A 78 0.85 -12.26 -1.08
C PHE A 78 1.90 -12.04 -2.18
N LEU A 79 3.15 -11.76 -1.79
CA LEU A 79 4.19 -11.39 -2.75
C LEU A 79 4.78 -12.58 -3.53
N LYS A 80 4.78 -13.77 -2.93
CA LYS A 80 5.21 -15.04 -3.57
C LYS A 80 4.04 -15.95 -3.88
N ASN A 81 2.85 -15.37 -4.10
CA ASN A 81 1.67 -16.14 -4.42
C ASN A 81 1.88 -16.95 -5.72
N ALA A 82 1.43 -18.21 -5.73
CA ALA A 82 1.57 -19.09 -6.89
C ALA A 82 0.75 -18.61 -8.11
N ASP A 83 -0.29 -17.81 -7.87
CA ASP A 83 -1.09 -17.21 -8.92
C ASP A 83 -0.48 -15.88 -9.38
N ARG A 84 -0.04 -15.84 -10.64
CA ARG A 84 0.68 -14.68 -11.20
C ARG A 84 -0.22 -13.45 -11.36
N ASP A 85 -1.52 -13.62 -11.59
CA ASP A 85 -2.46 -12.49 -11.66
C ASP A 85 -2.62 -11.84 -10.28
N ILE A 86 -2.70 -12.67 -9.22
CA ILE A 86 -2.73 -12.19 -7.83
C ILE A 86 -1.44 -11.45 -7.49
N GLN A 87 -0.28 -12.04 -7.81
CA GLN A 87 1.03 -11.43 -7.56
C GLN A 87 1.16 -10.06 -8.25
N LEU A 88 0.72 -9.95 -9.51
CA LEU A 88 0.74 -8.69 -10.24
C LEU A 88 -0.18 -7.64 -9.60
N ARG A 89 -1.40 -8.02 -9.19
CA ARG A 89 -2.33 -7.10 -8.52
C ARG A 89 -1.78 -6.61 -7.18
N VAL A 90 -1.17 -7.49 -6.39
CA VAL A 90 -0.47 -7.13 -5.15
C VAL A 90 0.62 -6.10 -5.44
N GLY A 91 1.47 -6.35 -6.44
CA GLY A 91 2.51 -5.41 -6.85
C GLY A 91 1.94 -4.04 -7.27
N VAL A 92 0.85 -4.02 -8.03
CA VAL A 92 0.18 -2.77 -8.44
C VAL A 92 -0.34 -2.00 -7.22
N CYS A 93 -0.99 -2.66 -6.27
CA CYS A 93 -1.50 -2.01 -5.07
C CYS A 93 -0.34 -1.48 -4.18
N ILE A 94 0.78 -2.20 -4.07
CA ILE A 94 2.01 -1.73 -3.39
C ILE A 94 2.55 -0.46 -4.07
N CYS A 95 2.65 -0.44 -5.40
CA CYS A 95 3.10 0.74 -6.14
C CYS A 95 2.18 1.96 -5.90
N LYS A 96 0.86 1.76 -5.85
CA LYS A 96 -0.10 2.83 -5.53
C LYS A 96 0.10 3.35 -4.10
N LEU A 97 0.29 2.45 -3.13
CA LEU A 97 0.60 2.84 -1.75
C LEU A 97 1.90 3.66 -1.67
N LEU A 98 2.96 3.26 -2.37
CA LEU A 98 4.20 4.05 -2.46
C LEU A 98 3.93 5.47 -3.00
N LYS A 99 3.07 5.61 -4.01
CA LYS A 99 2.68 6.93 -4.53
C LYS A 99 1.94 7.78 -3.49
N ILE A 100 1.08 7.17 -2.67
CA ILE A 100 0.38 7.86 -1.57
C ILE A 100 1.37 8.30 -0.48
N PHE A 101 2.38 7.49 -0.19
CA PHE A 101 3.36 7.84 0.84
C PHE A 101 4.33 8.93 0.39
N CYS A 102 4.56 9.10 -0.92
CA CYS A 102 5.42 10.15 -1.45
C CYS A 102 4.95 11.56 -1.03
N PRO A 103 5.86 12.46 -0.65
CA PRO A 103 7.32 12.36 -0.76
C PRO A 103 8.00 11.61 0.42
N CYS A 104 7.24 11.13 1.40
CA CYS A 104 7.77 10.45 2.57
C CYS A 104 8.07 8.96 2.30
N ASN A 105 9.21 8.47 2.79
CA ASN A 105 9.51 7.04 2.74
C ASN A 105 8.66 6.30 3.81
N PRO A 106 7.74 5.41 3.42
CA PRO A 106 6.91 4.67 4.39
C PRO A 106 7.73 3.70 5.25
N LEU A 107 8.92 3.31 4.78
CA LEU A 107 9.84 2.41 5.46
C LEU A 107 10.69 3.12 6.52
N SER A 108 10.69 4.45 6.56
CA SER A 108 11.44 5.20 7.57
C SER A 108 11.00 4.79 8.97
N GLY A 109 11.94 4.26 9.75
CA GLY A 109 11.71 3.76 11.11
C GLY A 109 11.25 2.29 11.21
N LEU A 110 11.05 1.60 10.09
CA LEU A 110 10.78 0.15 10.08
C LEU A 110 12.10 -0.62 10.10
N SER A 111 12.32 -1.44 11.13
CA SER A 111 13.51 -2.28 11.24
C SER A 111 13.62 -3.34 10.12
N GLU A 112 12.54 -3.56 9.35
CA GLU A 112 12.43 -4.48 8.21
C GLU A 112 12.62 -3.82 6.82
N GLU A 113 13.09 -2.57 6.76
CA GLU A 113 13.39 -1.85 5.51
C GLU A 113 14.20 -2.70 4.50
N LYS A 114 15.09 -3.55 5.00
CA LYS A 114 15.94 -4.44 4.20
C LYS A 114 15.21 -5.62 3.55
N VAL A 115 14.04 -6.02 4.06
CA VAL A 115 13.32 -7.20 3.56
C VAL A 115 12.53 -6.84 2.31
N LEU A 116 11.76 -5.75 2.34
CA LEU A 116 10.95 -5.33 1.19
C LEU A 116 11.81 -4.80 0.04
N THR A 117 12.84 -4.02 0.33
CA THR A 117 13.79 -3.53 -0.69
C THR A 117 14.53 -4.68 -1.38
N LYS A 118 14.96 -5.70 -0.63
CA LYS A 118 15.63 -6.87 -1.20
C LYS A 118 14.69 -7.68 -2.08
N VAL A 119 13.42 -7.82 -1.72
CA VAL A 119 12.47 -8.58 -2.54
C VAL A 119 12.09 -7.82 -3.82
N LEU A 120 11.96 -6.50 -3.76
CA LEU A 120 11.71 -5.65 -4.93
C LEU A 120 12.93 -5.51 -5.86
N SER A 121 14.17 -5.62 -5.35
CA SER A 121 15.39 -5.49 -6.18
C SER A 121 15.88 -6.81 -6.79
N THR A 122 15.29 -7.96 -6.45
CA THR A 122 15.71 -9.28 -6.97
C THR A 122 14.82 -9.83 -8.09
N SER A 123 14.10 -8.98 -8.82
CA SER A 123 13.42 -9.36 -10.07
C SER A 123 14.19 -8.89 -11.30
#